data_AF-A0AA87B9M4-F1
#
_entry.id   AF-A0AA87B9M4-F1
#
_cell.length_a   1.000
_cell.length_b   1.000
_cell.length_c   1.000
_cell.angle_alpha   90.00
_cell.angle_beta   90.00
_cell.angle_gamma   90.00
#
_symmetry.space_group_name_H-M   'P 1'
#
loop_
_entity.id
_entity.type
_entity.pdbx_description
1 polymer ?
#
loop_
_entity_poly.entity_id
_entity_poly.type
_entity_poly.pdbx_seq_one_letter_code
_entity_poly.pdbx_strand_id
1 'polypeptide(L)'
;MSKPPSAFDAIMSGARAAAKKESQSKSREPKPPSISKKRKSPQSTSSQNPKNLKSPSPPTTAELEQAIKPEETVKPEKTVKPEETVELKEAVKPEPWKVGFLSSSSSNVKTVELKKQVPQLKKKPSSFDPASVTAWEKGQPVPFLFLALAFDMISQESGRIVITDIVCNVLRTVMHLTPEDLVPVVYLSVNSIAPAHEGLELGIGESIISKALAEAYGRNEGWIKTQYQKKGDLGLVAKESRSSQRMMRKPEALTIRKVFNTFRLIAKESGKDSQDKKKSHVKALLVAATDCEPQYLIRLLQAKLRIGYGEQTLLAALGQAAVYTEEHSKPPPDIQSPLDEASEIVKQVYSVLPDYDKIISALFAEGLWMLPKNCKFTPGVPIKPMLSKAAKGVSEILNKFQDVEFTCEYKYDGERAQIHYLESGSVEIYSRQSERNTEKFPDVAAAVSR
;
A
#
# COMPACT_ATOMS: atom_id res chain seq x y z
N MET A 1 40.21 35.46 -37.84
CA MET A 1 39.20 35.86 -36.83
C MET A 1 38.98 34.67 -35.90
N SER A 2 39.35 34.80 -34.63
CA SER A 2 39.21 33.76 -33.61
C SER A 2 37.76 33.69 -33.11
N LYS A 3 37.22 32.48 -32.92
CA LYS A 3 35.86 32.27 -32.41
C LYS A 3 35.69 32.90 -31.01
N PRO A 4 34.50 33.47 -30.71
CA PRO A 4 34.24 34.02 -29.38
C PRO A 4 34.24 32.89 -28.33
N PRO A 5 34.69 33.17 -27.10
CA PRO A 5 34.76 32.19 -26.01
C PRO A 5 33.36 31.69 -25.63
N SER A 6 33.28 30.43 -25.20
CA SER A 6 32.02 29.83 -24.78
C SER A 6 31.52 30.46 -23.47
N ALA A 7 30.22 30.36 -23.19
CA ALA A 7 29.64 30.82 -21.93
C ALA A 7 30.32 30.16 -20.70
N PHE A 8 30.85 28.94 -20.87
CA PHE A 8 31.61 28.23 -19.85
C PHE A 8 32.97 28.89 -19.57
N ASP A 9 33.66 29.36 -20.61
CA ASP A 9 34.96 30.04 -20.48
C ASP A 9 34.82 31.39 -19.74
N ALA A 10 33.70 32.08 -19.94
CA ALA A 10 33.38 33.33 -19.24
C ALA A 10 33.15 33.10 -17.73
N ILE A 11 32.46 32.02 -17.36
CA ILE A 11 32.18 31.67 -15.96
C ILE A 11 33.47 31.24 -15.24
N MET A 12 34.30 30.42 -15.90
CA MET A 12 35.55 29.93 -15.32
C MET A 12 36.64 31.01 -15.20
N SER A 13 36.60 32.02 -16.08
CA SER A 13 37.42 33.23 -15.97
C SER A 13 37.17 33.99 -14.67
N GLY A 14 35.90 34.19 -14.29
CA GLY A 14 35.51 34.86 -13.05
C GLY A 14 35.98 34.11 -11.79
N ALA A 15 35.84 32.78 -11.78
CA ALA A 15 36.28 31.94 -10.67
C ALA A 15 37.81 31.97 -10.48
N ARG A 16 38.57 31.97 -11.58
CA ARG A 16 40.05 32.08 -11.55
C ARG A 16 40.53 33.45 -11.07
N ALA A 17 39.81 34.53 -11.40
CA ALA A 17 40.14 35.88 -10.93
C ALA A 17 39.88 36.05 -9.42
N ALA A 18 38.82 35.42 -8.89
CA ALA A 18 38.50 35.44 -7.46
C ALA A 18 39.54 34.69 -6.61
N ALA A 19 39.96 33.49 -7.06
CA ALA A 19 40.97 32.68 -6.37
C ALA A 19 42.36 33.36 -6.32
N LYS A 20 42.67 34.20 -7.32
CA LYS A 20 43.94 34.94 -7.37
C LYS A 20 43.95 36.17 -6.43
N LYS A 21 42.78 36.69 -6.05
CA LYS A 21 42.65 37.76 -5.04
C LYS A 21 42.78 37.23 -3.61
N GLU A 22 42.30 36.01 -3.32
CA GLU A 22 42.45 35.42 -1.98
C GLU A 22 43.90 35.04 -1.66
N SER A 23 44.68 34.57 -2.64
CA SER A 23 46.07 34.14 -2.42
C SER A 23 47.05 35.28 -2.14
N GLN A 24 46.72 36.52 -2.49
CA GLN A 24 47.55 37.70 -2.20
C GLN A 24 47.34 38.29 -0.79
N SER A 25 46.32 37.85 -0.05
CA SER A 25 45.97 38.41 1.26
C SER A 25 46.54 37.66 2.48
N LYS A 26 47.22 36.52 2.27
CA LYS A 26 47.77 35.67 3.35
C LYS A 26 49.29 35.64 3.35
N SER A 27 49.92 36.76 3.73
CA SER A 27 51.35 36.81 4.05
C SER A 27 51.63 37.78 5.21
N ARG A 28 51.38 37.33 6.45
CA ARG A 28 52.06 37.80 7.68
C ARG A 28 51.76 36.84 8.86
N GLU A 29 52.81 36.14 9.28
CA GLU A 29 52.89 35.25 10.47
C GLU A 29 53.06 36.08 11.78
N PRO A 30 52.88 35.54 13.02
CA PRO A 30 53.80 34.54 13.62
C PRO A 30 53.20 33.47 14.60
N LYS A 31 54.03 32.48 14.97
CA LYS A 31 53.86 31.33 15.92
C LYS A 31 54.52 31.60 17.31
N PRO A 32 54.58 30.64 18.29
CA PRO A 32 53.59 29.77 18.99
C PRO A 32 53.77 29.84 20.57
N PRO A 33 53.17 28.98 21.46
CA PRO A 33 53.65 27.60 21.77
C PRO A 33 52.54 26.55 22.17
N SER A 34 52.62 25.29 21.73
CA SER A 34 53.00 24.01 22.41
C SER A 34 52.07 23.43 23.50
N ILE A 35 51.61 22.17 23.32
CA ILE A 35 51.70 21.00 24.25
C ILE A 35 50.70 19.87 23.91
N SER A 36 51.24 18.65 24.03
CA SER A 36 50.75 17.27 23.87
C SER A 36 49.43 16.84 24.56
N LYS A 37 48.72 15.83 24.00
CA LYS A 37 48.66 14.43 24.53
C LYS A 37 47.68 13.52 23.76
N LYS A 38 48.11 12.26 23.56
CA LYS A 38 47.38 11.08 23.05
C LYS A 38 46.53 10.41 24.15
N ARG A 39 45.38 9.82 23.76
CA ARG A 39 44.74 8.60 24.34
C ARG A 39 43.59 8.18 23.40
N LYS A 40 43.58 7.07 22.65
CA LYS A 40 43.46 5.62 22.97
C LYS A 40 42.34 5.25 23.96
N SER A 41 41.28 4.65 23.39
CA SER A 41 40.24 3.77 23.94
C SER A 41 40.85 2.47 24.51
N PRO A 42 40.15 1.65 25.36
CA PRO A 42 39.11 0.70 24.87
C PRO A 42 38.00 0.23 25.85
N GLN A 43 37.07 -0.49 25.21
CA GLN A 43 36.00 -1.45 25.57
C GLN A 43 35.96 -2.22 26.92
N SER A 44 34.72 -2.72 27.18
CA SER A 44 34.31 -3.99 27.82
C SER A 44 34.45 -4.08 29.35
N THR A 45 33.61 -4.74 30.15
CA THR A 45 32.55 -5.75 29.95
C THR A 45 31.77 -5.91 31.28
N SER A 46 30.53 -6.41 31.18
CA SER A 46 29.76 -7.23 32.15
C SER A 46 30.23 -7.39 33.61
N SER A 47 29.26 -7.33 34.55
CA SER A 47 28.89 -8.50 35.39
C SER A 47 27.75 -8.22 36.38
N GLN A 48 26.80 -9.16 36.39
CA GLN A 48 26.19 -9.83 37.55
C GLN A 48 25.33 -9.06 38.58
N ASN A 49 24.08 -9.51 38.65
CA ASN A 49 23.14 -9.49 39.79
C ASN A 49 23.66 -10.42 40.91
N PRO A 50 23.25 -10.33 42.21
CA PRO A 50 21.94 -10.90 42.61
C PRO A 50 21.27 -10.41 43.92
N LYS A 51 19.93 -10.66 44.02
CA LYS A 51 19.09 -10.93 45.24
C LYS A 51 18.96 -9.76 46.26
N ASN A 52 17.83 -9.46 46.92
CA ASN A 52 16.76 -10.30 47.44
C ASN A 52 15.60 -9.43 48.02
N LEU A 53 14.39 -9.99 48.00
CA LEU A 53 13.33 -9.95 49.04
C LEU A 53 12.46 -8.69 49.32
N LYS A 54 11.15 -8.99 49.25
CA LYS A 54 10.01 -8.63 50.13
C LYS A 54 9.12 -7.44 49.73
N SER A 55 7.92 -7.83 49.28
CA SER A 55 6.64 -7.14 49.49
C SER A 55 6.32 -7.00 51.00
N PRO A 56 5.45 -6.05 51.36
CA PRO A 56 4.06 -6.43 51.64
C PRO A 56 3.01 -5.43 51.12
N SER A 57 1.80 -5.93 50.92
CA SER A 57 0.51 -5.22 50.83
C SER A 57 -0.32 -5.53 52.09
N PRO A 58 -1.52 -4.96 52.31
CA PRO A 58 -2.11 -3.63 52.03
C PRO A 58 -2.60 -2.96 53.35
N PRO A 59 -3.51 -1.96 53.32
CA PRO A 59 -4.67 -2.07 54.20
C PRO A 59 -6.02 -1.69 53.57
N THR A 60 -7.07 -2.05 54.30
CA THR A 60 -8.50 -2.04 53.97
C THR A 60 -9.27 -1.05 54.87
N THR A 61 -10.36 -0.46 54.33
CA THR A 61 -11.65 -0.02 54.95
C THR A 61 -11.75 1.10 56.00
N ALA A 62 -12.65 2.08 55.72
CA ALA A 62 -13.80 2.57 56.52
C ALA A 62 -14.14 4.04 56.12
N GLU A 63 -15.24 4.31 55.41
CA GLU A 63 -16.57 4.76 55.89
C GLU A 63 -16.79 6.30 55.82
N LEU A 64 -17.81 6.72 55.07
CA LEU A 64 -18.84 7.68 55.49
C LEU A 64 -19.97 7.78 54.43
N GLU A 65 -21.19 7.65 54.92
CA GLU A 65 -22.49 7.62 54.22
C GLU A 65 -23.02 9.01 53.83
N GLN A 66 -23.94 9.02 52.84
CA GLN A 66 -25.29 9.67 52.83
C GLN A 66 -25.70 9.89 51.35
N ALA A 67 -26.59 9.08 50.77
CA ALA A 67 -28.05 9.11 50.84
C ALA A 67 -28.68 10.36 50.19
N ILE A 68 -29.41 10.17 49.07
CA ILE A 68 -30.73 10.76 48.72
C ILE A 68 -31.20 10.19 47.35
N LYS A 69 -32.30 9.44 47.39
CA LYS A 69 -33.38 9.20 46.40
C LYS A 69 -34.58 8.77 47.28
N PRO A 70 -35.87 8.90 46.89
CA PRO A 70 -36.41 8.75 45.52
C PRO A 70 -37.59 9.69 45.19
N GLU A 71 -38.11 9.62 43.95
CA GLU A 71 -39.56 9.61 43.72
C GLU A 71 -39.94 9.09 42.33
N GLU A 72 -40.86 8.13 42.32
CA GLU A 72 -41.66 7.66 41.18
C GLU A 72 -42.99 8.44 41.11
N THR A 73 -43.66 8.36 39.95
CA THR A 73 -45.12 8.35 39.64
C THR A 73 -45.36 9.12 38.34
N VAL A 74 -46.26 8.82 37.39
CA VAL A 74 -47.35 7.86 37.15
C VAL A 74 -47.78 8.01 35.66
N LYS A 75 -48.36 6.97 35.04
CA LYS A 75 -49.02 7.00 33.70
C LYS A 75 -50.41 7.68 33.77
N PRO A 76 -51.04 8.00 32.61
CA PRO A 76 -52.36 7.39 32.38
C PRO A 76 -52.63 6.91 30.95
N GLU A 77 -53.68 6.08 30.83
CA GLU A 77 -54.27 5.45 29.64
C GLU A 77 -55.56 6.17 29.18
N LYS A 78 -55.84 6.08 27.86
CA LYS A 78 -57.13 5.95 27.12
C LYS A 78 -58.21 7.05 27.13
N THR A 79 -58.60 7.46 25.91
CA THR A 79 -60.02 7.51 25.43
C THR A 79 -60.11 7.49 23.88
N VAL A 80 -61.30 7.28 23.33
CA VAL A 80 -61.66 6.51 22.12
C VAL A 80 -62.62 7.28 21.18
N LYS A 81 -62.39 7.21 19.84
CA LYS A 81 -63.29 7.30 18.62
C LYS A 81 -64.21 8.54 18.40
N PRO A 82 -64.84 8.79 17.21
CA PRO A 82 -65.08 7.97 15.98
C PRO A 82 -64.52 8.58 14.65
N GLU A 83 -64.14 7.81 13.62
CA GLU A 83 -64.94 7.21 12.52
C GLU A 83 -65.71 8.22 11.63
N GLU A 84 -65.20 8.44 10.40
CA GLU A 84 -66.01 8.82 9.23
C GLU A 84 -65.45 8.14 7.97
N THR A 85 -66.33 7.44 7.27
CA THR A 85 -66.14 6.61 6.07
C THR A 85 -66.43 7.41 4.80
N VAL A 86 -65.58 7.29 3.77
CA VAL A 86 -65.99 7.47 2.37
C VAL A 86 -65.29 6.42 1.49
N GLU A 87 -66.09 5.78 0.64
CA GLU A 87 -65.78 4.61 -0.19
C GLU A 87 -64.95 4.89 -1.47
N LEU A 88 -64.00 3.98 -1.71
CA LEU A 88 -63.65 3.25 -2.95
C LEU A 88 -63.64 3.96 -4.31
N LYS A 89 -62.45 3.95 -4.94
CA LYS A 89 -62.24 3.40 -6.30
C LYS A 89 -60.92 2.64 -6.40
N GLU A 90 -60.99 1.45 -7.00
CA GLU A 90 -59.92 0.46 -7.20
C GLU A 90 -58.83 0.92 -8.18
N ALA A 91 -57.58 0.49 -7.95
CA ALA A 91 -56.66 -0.01 -8.99
C ALA A 91 -55.30 -0.47 -8.41
N VAL A 92 -54.99 -1.75 -8.65
CA VAL A 92 -53.66 -2.41 -8.76
C VAL A 92 -52.82 -2.60 -7.48
N LYS A 93 -52.74 -3.86 -7.02
CA LYS A 93 -51.82 -4.36 -5.98
C LYS A 93 -50.39 -4.52 -6.53
N PRO A 94 -49.34 -3.97 -5.89
CA PRO A 94 -48.00 -4.54 -5.95
C PRO A 94 -47.82 -5.57 -4.84
N GLU A 95 -47.24 -6.72 -5.16
CA GLU A 95 -46.91 -7.77 -4.18
C GLU A 95 -45.91 -7.26 -3.12
N PRO A 96 -46.02 -7.71 -1.85
CA PRO A 96 -45.09 -7.32 -0.81
C PRO A 96 -43.72 -7.97 -1.05
N TRP A 97 -42.70 -7.14 -1.25
CA TRP A 97 -41.30 -7.54 -1.19
C TRP A 97 -41.03 -8.27 0.14
N LYS A 98 -40.81 -9.59 0.06
CA LYS A 98 -40.29 -10.38 1.18
C LYS A 98 -38.93 -9.81 1.56
N VAL A 99 -38.84 -9.21 2.74
CA VAL A 99 -37.57 -8.92 3.40
C VAL A 99 -36.91 -10.26 3.71
N GLY A 100 -36.01 -10.68 2.83
CA GLY A 100 -35.26 -11.92 2.95
C GLY A 100 -34.36 -11.88 4.18
N PHE A 101 -34.69 -12.71 5.16
CA PHE A 101 -33.80 -13.09 6.25
C PHE A 101 -32.58 -13.79 5.63
N LEU A 102 -31.49 -13.06 5.38
CA LEU A 102 -30.24 -13.67 4.90
C LEU A 102 -29.68 -14.58 6.01
N SER A 103 -29.83 -15.88 5.80
CA SER A 103 -29.32 -16.92 6.68
C SER A 103 -27.81 -16.82 6.86
N SER A 104 -27.37 -16.76 8.12
CA SER A 104 -25.97 -16.79 8.55
C SER A 104 -25.21 -18.09 8.20
N SER A 105 -25.88 -19.08 7.60
CA SER A 105 -25.27 -20.34 7.15
C SER A 105 -24.45 -20.18 5.85
N SER A 106 -24.83 -19.29 4.95
CA SER A 106 -24.21 -19.17 3.62
C SER A 106 -22.77 -18.65 3.65
N SER A 107 -22.46 -17.67 4.51
CA SER A 107 -21.12 -17.06 4.59
C SER A 107 -20.05 -18.03 5.14
N ASN A 108 -20.45 -18.91 6.06
CA ASN A 108 -19.55 -19.93 6.62
C ASN A 108 -19.23 -21.01 5.57
N VAL A 109 -20.19 -21.36 4.71
CA VAL A 109 -19.99 -22.31 3.60
C VAL A 109 -19.01 -21.74 2.58
N LYS A 110 -19.17 -20.47 2.17
CA LYS A 110 -18.22 -19.81 1.24
C LYS A 110 -16.79 -19.72 1.79
N THR A 111 -16.64 -19.49 3.09
CA THR A 111 -15.34 -19.45 3.77
C THR A 111 -14.64 -20.82 3.71
N VAL A 112 -15.36 -21.90 4.01
CA VAL A 112 -14.83 -23.26 3.96
C VAL A 112 -14.47 -23.65 2.52
N GLU A 113 -15.29 -23.28 1.56
CA GLU A 113 -15.05 -23.56 0.14
C GLU A 113 -13.81 -22.85 -0.38
N LEU A 114 -13.64 -21.55 -0.09
CA LEU A 114 -12.42 -20.81 -0.42
C LEU A 114 -11.17 -21.48 0.13
N LYS A 115 -11.19 -21.92 1.39
CA LYS A 115 -10.03 -22.59 2.01
C LYS A 115 -9.68 -23.92 1.34
N LYS A 116 -10.66 -24.64 0.79
CA LYS A 116 -10.42 -25.88 0.02
C LYS A 116 -9.86 -25.59 -1.36
N GLN A 117 -10.32 -24.53 -2.00
CA GLN A 117 -9.97 -24.19 -3.39
C GLN A 117 -8.65 -23.43 -3.48
N VAL A 118 -8.37 -22.46 -2.59
CA VAL A 118 -7.18 -21.62 -2.63
C VAL A 118 -5.86 -22.39 -2.78
N PRO A 119 -5.59 -23.52 -2.09
CA PRO A 119 -4.40 -24.35 -2.29
C PRO A 119 -4.06 -24.68 -3.75
N GLN A 120 -5.07 -24.74 -4.63
CA GLN A 120 -4.87 -25.03 -6.05
C GLN A 120 -4.16 -23.90 -6.81
N LEU A 121 -4.11 -22.67 -6.27
CA LEU A 121 -3.36 -21.54 -6.84
C LEU A 121 -1.85 -21.83 -6.91
N LYS A 122 -1.35 -22.81 -6.13
CA LYS A 122 0.05 -23.25 -6.18
C LYS A 122 0.38 -24.10 -7.42
N LYS A 123 -0.63 -24.55 -8.18
CA LYS A 123 -0.42 -25.27 -9.44
C LYS A 123 0.35 -24.39 -10.43
N LYS A 124 1.08 -25.04 -11.34
CA LYS A 124 1.71 -24.32 -12.46
C LYS A 124 0.64 -23.59 -13.26
N PRO A 125 0.88 -22.35 -13.73
CA PRO A 125 -0.13 -21.59 -14.47
C PRO A 125 -0.70 -22.36 -15.68
N SER A 126 0.15 -23.09 -16.42
CA SER A 126 -0.30 -23.91 -17.55
C SER A 126 -1.31 -25.02 -17.20
N SER A 127 -1.34 -25.50 -15.95
CA SER A 127 -2.26 -26.55 -15.48
C SER A 127 -3.33 -26.05 -14.51
N PHE A 128 -3.35 -24.74 -14.24
CA PHE A 128 -4.39 -24.10 -13.43
C PHE A 128 -5.53 -23.61 -14.31
N ASP A 129 -6.75 -23.98 -13.92
CA ASP A 129 -8.00 -23.53 -14.50
C ASP A 129 -8.65 -22.45 -13.60
N PRO A 130 -8.77 -21.20 -14.05
CA PRO A 130 -9.45 -20.14 -13.31
C PRO A 130 -10.89 -20.47 -12.91
N ALA A 131 -11.61 -21.28 -13.69
CA ALA A 131 -13.00 -21.66 -13.41
C ALA A 131 -13.13 -22.67 -12.25
N SER A 132 -12.03 -23.28 -11.83
CA SER A 132 -12.00 -24.19 -10.67
C SER A 132 -12.22 -23.49 -9.32
N VAL A 133 -12.19 -22.15 -9.29
CA VAL A 133 -12.56 -21.36 -8.12
C VAL A 133 -14.05 -21.01 -8.24
N THR A 134 -14.89 -21.64 -7.43
CA THR A 134 -16.36 -21.51 -7.49
C THR A 134 -16.98 -20.81 -6.28
N ALA A 135 -16.14 -20.30 -5.37
CA ALA A 135 -16.59 -19.66 -4.14
C ALA A 135 -17.38 -18.34 -4.35
N TRP A 136 -17.25 -17.72 -5.52
CA TRP A 136 -18.11 -16.62 -5.97
C TRP A 136 -18.44 -16.79 -7.47
N GLU A 137 -19.55 -16.18 -7.88
CA GLU A 137 -20.05 -16.26 -9.25
C GLU A 137 -19.44 -15.16 -10.13
N LYS A 138 -19.47 -15.37 -11.45
CA LYS A 138 -19.02 -14.36 -12.42
C LYS A 138 -19.77 -13.05 -12.23
N GLY A 139 -19.04 -11.93 -12.20
CA GLY A 139 -19.58 -10.58 -11.97
C GLY A 139 -19.90 -10.24 -10.50
N GLN A 140 -19.78 -11.19 -9.58
CA GLN A 140 -19.85 -10.87 -8.14
C GLN A 140 -18.53 -10.25 -7.66
N PRO A 141 -18.56 -9.28 -6.74
CA PRO A 141 -17.34 -8.72 -6.17
C PRO A 141 -16.46 -9.80 -5.53
N VAL A 142 -15.15 -9.74 -5.79
CA VAL A 142 -14.18 -10.72 -5.30
C VAL A 142 -14.13 -10.66 -3.77
N PRO A 143 -14.32 -11.79 -3.05
CA PRO A 143 -14.18 -11.82 -1.60
C PRO A 143 -12.77 -11.41 -1.16
N PHE A 144 -12.64 -10.52 -0.18
CA PHE A 144 -11.33 -10.12 0.34
C PHE A 144 -10.57 -11.31 0.95
N LEU A 145 -11.30 -12.25 1.56
CA LEU A 145 -10.76 -13.50 2.07
C LEU A 145 -9.98 -14.30 1.01
N PHE A 146 -10.38 -14.26 -0.28
CA PHE A 146 -9.62 -14.96 -1.34
C PHE A 146 -8.19 -14.41 -1.44
N LEU A 147 -8.04 -13.09 -1.48
CA LEU A 147 -6.74 -12.42 -1.52
C LEU A 147 -5.96 -12.63 -0.21
N ALA A 148 -6.63 -12.56 0.94
CA ALA A 148 -6.02 -12.79 2.24
C ALA A 148 -5.47 -14.23 2.40
N LEU A 149 -6.20 -15.24 1.92
CA LEU A 149 -5.74 -16.63 1.92
C LEU A 149 -4.57 -16.84 0.95
N ALA A 150 -4.60 -16.21 -0.23
CA ALA A 150 -3.47 -16.22 -1.15
C ALA A 150 -2.22 -15.60 -0.52
N PHE A 151 -2.36 -14.47 0.19
CA PHE A 151 -1.26 -13.86 0.94
C PHE A 151 -0.75 -14.75 2.09
N ASP A 152 -1.63 -15.49 2.77
CA ASP A 152 -1.25 -16.45 3.82
C ASP A 152 -0.42 -17.59 3.24
N MET A 153 -0.84 -18.16 2.11
CA MET A 153 -0.07 -19.17 1.38
C MET A 153 1.29 -18.64 0.90
N ILE A 154 1.30 -17.47 0.27
CA ILE A 154 2.53 -16.84 -0.25
C ILE A 154 3.51 -16.57 0.90
N SER A 155 3.03 -16.12 2.07
CA SER A 155 3.91 -15.83 3.21
C SER A 155 4.62 -17.06 3.78
N GLN A 156 4.15 -18.26 3.43
CA GLN A 156 4.73 -19.55 3.82
C GLN A 156 5.63 -20.14 2.72
N GLU A 157 5.73 -19.47 1.57
CA GLU A 157 6.52 -19.93 0.42
C GLU A 157 7.85 -19.18 0.35
N SER A 158 8.92 -19.90 0.00
CA SER A 158 10.27 -19.33 -0.15
C SER A 158 10.70 -19.22 -1.62
N GLY A 159 10.12 -20.04 -2.51
CA GLY A 159 10.45 -20.03 -3.93
C GLY A 159 9.81 -18.87 -4.67
N ARG A 160 10.61 -17.89 -5.14
CA ARG A 160 10.11 -16.73 -5.90
C ARG A 160 9.29 -17.14 -7.13
N ILE A 161 9.68 -18.20 -7.85
CA ILE A 161 8.93 -18.70 -9.01
C ILE A 161 7.54 -19.18 -8.60
N VAL A 162 7.45 -19.93 -7.50
CA VAL A 162 6.16 -20.43 -6.98
C VAL A 162 5.29 -19.27 -6.49
N ILE A 163 5.89 -18.26 -5.87
CA ILE A 163 5.16 -17.02 -5.53
C ILE A 163 4.62 -16.34 -6.78
N THR A 164 5.42 -16.19 -7.84
CA THR A 164 4.96 -15.64 -9.13
C THR A 164 3.82 -16.48 -9.71
N ASP A 165 3.92 -17.81 -9.68
CA ASP A 165 2.87 -18.72 -10.15
C ASP A 165 1.54 -18.52 -9.38
N ILE A 166 1.61 -18.42 -8.05
CA ILE A 166 0.43 -18.16 -7.20
C ILE A 166 -0.20 -16.81 -7.55
N VAL A 167 0.61 -15.74 -7.64
CA VAL A 167 0.11 -14.40 -7.97
C VAL A 167 -0.49 -14.38 -9.38
N CYS A 168 0.13 -15.04 -10.36
CA CYS A 168 -0.39 -15.20 -11.72
C CYS A 168 -1.77 -15.85 -11.70
N ASN A 169 -1.93 -16.96 -10.95
CA ASN A 169 -3.21 -17.65 -10.84
C ASN A 169 -4.27 -16.82 -10.12
N VAL A 170 -3.91 -16.03 -9.09
CA VAL A 170 -4.83 -15.06 -8.46
C VAL A 170 -5.35 -14.06 -9.50
N LEU A 171 -4.45 -13.45 -10.28
CA LEU A 171 -4.83 -12.46 -11.29
C LEU A 171 -5.70 -13.08 -12.39
N ARG A 172 -5.36 -14.29 -12.86
CA ARG A 172 -6.16 -15.03 -13.85
C ARG A 172 -7.56 -15.36 -13.36
N THR A 173 -7.72 -15.76 -12.09
CA THR A 173 -9.04 -15.99 -11.49
C THR A 173 -9.86 -14.71 -11.48
N VAL A 174 -9.27 -13.57 -11.12
CA VAL A 174 -9.96 -12.28 -11.10
C VAL A 174 -10.32 -11.82 -12.52
N MET A 175 -9.38 -11.92 -13.48
CA MET A 175 -9.63 -11.62 -14.89
C MET A 175 -10.77 -12.46 -15.47
N HIS A 176 -10.89 -13.73 -15.08
CA HIS A 176 -11.93 -14.62 -15.58
C HIS A 176 -13.32 -14.35 -14.97
N LEU A 177 -13.38 -14.16 -13.65
CA LEU A 177 -14.65 -14.07 -12.91
C LEU A 177 -15.16 -12.64 -12.76
N THR A 178 -14.28 -11.68 -12.46
CA THR A 178 -14.65 -10.32 -12.07
C THR A 178 -13.57 -9.32 -12.53
N PRO A 179 -13.41 -9.09 -13.86
CA PRO A 179 -12.32 -8.26 -14.41
C PRO A 179 -12.22 -6.86 -13.80
N GLU A 180 -13.35 -6.28 -13.42
CA GLU A 180 -13.42 -4.93 -12.86
C GLU A 180 -12.78 -4.80 -11.46
N ASP A 181 -12.55 -5.91 -10.76
CA ASP A 181 -11.85 -5.93 -9.48
C ASP A 181 -10.33 -6.09 -9.63
N LEU A 182 -9.81 -6.27 -10.86
CA LEU A 182 -8.37 -6.47 -11.10
C LEU A 182 -7.52 -5.28 -10.64
N VAL A 183 -7.97 -4.05 -10.92
CA VAL A 183 -7.26 -2.83 -10.49
C VAL A 183 -7.14 -2.78 -8.95
N PRO A 184 -8.23 -2.88 -8.17
CA PRO A 184 -8.15 -3.03 -6.71
C PRO A 184 -7.23 -4.16 -6.22
N VAL A 185 -7.28 -5.34 -6.86
CA VAL A 185 -6.42 -6.49 -6.49
C VAL A 185 -4.95 -6.14 -6.66
N VAL A 186 -4.58 -5.56 -7.80
CA VAL A 186 -3.20 -5.19 -8.12
C VAL A 186 -2.70 -4.14 -7.14
N TYR A 187 -3.48 -3.09 -6.87
CA TYR A 187 -3.10 -2.07 -5.89
C TYR A 187 -2.89 -2.63 -4.48
N LEU A 188 -3.84 -3.43 -3.96
CA LEU A 188 -3.70 -4.04 -2.64
C LEU A 188 -2.51 -5.01 -2.57
N SER A 189 -2.18 -5.68 -3.68
CA SER A 189 -1.04 -6.61 -3.78
C SER A 189 0.32 -5.92 -3.69
N VAL A 190 0.44 -4.66 -4.12
CA VAL A 190 1.62 -3.81 -3.86
C VAL A 190 1.45 -2.89 -2.65
N ASN A 191 0.39 -3.07 -1.86
CA ASN A 191 0.12 -2.27 -0.69
C ASN A 191 0.07 -0.75 -1.02
N SER A 192 -0.58 -0.43 -2.13
CA SER A 192 -0.89 0.93 -2.56
C SER A 192 -2.40 1.08 -2.77
N ILE A 193 -2.88 2.32 -2.88
CA ILE A 193 -4.28 2.66 -3.13
C ILE A 193 -4.47 3.60 -4.32
N ALA A 194 -3.39 4.16 -4.85
CA ALA A 194 -3.37 5.10 -5.97
C ALA A 194 -1.96 5.15 -6.57
N PRO A 195 -1.78 5.69 -7.78
CA PRO A 195 -0.45 6.07 -8.26
C PRO A 195 0.24 7.03 -7.28
N ALA A 196 1.56 6.88 -7.08
CA ALA A 196 2.31 7.67 -6.11
C ALA A 196 2.25 9.19 -6.36
N HIS A 197 2.11 9.59 -7.63
CA HIS A 197 2.05 10.99 -8.04
C HIS A 197 0.74 11.69 -7.70
N GLU A 198 -0.32 10.94 -7.35
CA GLU A 198 -1.57 11.51 -6.83
C GLU A 198 -1.46 11.91 -5.35
N GLY A 199 -0.41 11.47 -4.64
CA GLY A 199 -0.19 11.83 -3.23
C GLY A 199 -1.25 11.28 -2.26
N LEU A 200 -1.95 10.20 -2.64
CA LEU A 200 -2.98 9.60 -1.79
C LEU A 200 -2.35 8.70 -0.71
N GLU A 201 -2.25 9.23 0.51
CA GLU A 201 -1.77 8.47 1.67
C GLU A 201 -2.90 8.16 2.66
N LEU A 202 -2.88 6.97 3.27
CA LEU A 202 -3.85 6.61 4.32
C LEU A 202 -3.84 7.62 5.48
N GLY A 203 -2.66 8.13 5.84
CA GLY A 203 -2.48 9.07 6.95
C GLY A 203 -3.00 8.49 8.28
N ILE A 204 -2.75 7.20 8.53
CA ILE A 204 -3.13 6.50 9.76
C ILE A 204 -1.86 6.08 10.52
N GLY A 205 -1.71 6.56 11.75
CA GLY A 205 -0.66 6.10 12.65
C GLY A 205 -1.01 4.79 13.36
N GLU A 206 0.01 4.08 13.86
CA GLU A 206 -0.17 2.81 14.60
C GLU A 206 -1.07 2.94 15.83
N SER A 207 -1.16 4.14 16.42
CA SER A 207 -2.05 4.43 17.56
C SER A 207 -3.53 4.31 17.20
N ILE A 208 -3.94 4.86 16.04
CA ILE A 208 -5.33 4.78 15.56
C ILE A 208 -5.69 3.34 15.26
N ILE A 209 -4.79 2.60 14.61
CA ILE A 209 -4.98 1.18 14.28
C ILE A 209 -5.13 0.36 15.57
N SER A 210 -4.28 0.59 16.57
CA SER A 210 -4.34 -0.11 17.86
C SER A 210 -5.63 0.17 18.62
N LYS A 211 -6.09 1.43 18.63
CA LYS A 211 -7.37 1.83 19.24
C LYS A 211 -8.56 1.21 18.52
N ALA A 212 -8.58 1.26 17.19
CA ALA A 212 -9.63 0.63 16.39
C ALA A 212 -9.69 -0.89 16.63
N LEU A 213 -8.52 -1.54 16.76
CA LEU A 213 -8.42 -2.97 17.07
C LEU A 213 -8.94 -3.29 18.48
N ALA A 214 -8.57 -2.50 19.49
CA ALA A 214 -9.06 -2.61 20.86
C ALA A 214 -10.59 -2.51 20.92
N GLU A 215 -11.14 -1.48 20.26
CA GLU A 215 -12.59 -1.26 20.21
C GLU A 215 -13.33 -2.33 19.40
N ALA A 216 -12.78 -2.76 18.26
CA ALA A 216 -13.41 -3.78 17.42
C ALA A 216 -13.49 -5.12 18.16
N TYR A 217 -12.41 -5.52 18.85
CA TYR A 217 -12.29 -6.84 19.45
C TYR A 217 -12.46 -6.88 20.97
N GLY A 218 -12.87 -5.76 21.59
CA GLY A 218 -13.12 -5.67 23.02
C GLY A 218 -11.89 -6.01 23.88
N ARG A 219 -10.69 -5.62 23.40
CA ARG A 219 -9.42 -5.91 24.06
C ARG A 219 -8.89 -4.65 24.75
N ASN A 220 -8.17 -4.84 25.85
CA ASN A 220 -7.46 -3.76 26.52
C ASN A 220 -6.25 -3.29 25.67
N GLU A 221 -6.08 -1.98 25.49
CA GLU A 221 -4.97 -1.41 24.69
C GLU A 221 -3.58 -1.80 25.22
N GLY A 222 -3.42 -1.88 26.55
CA GLY A 222 -2.18 -2.33 27.19
C GLY A 222 -1.86 -3.79 26.83
N TRP A 223 -2.87 -4.66 26.80
CA TRP A 223 -2.69 -6.04 26.34
C TRP A 223 -2.27 -6.10 24.87
N ILE A 224 -2.90 -5.32 23.99
CA ILE A 224 -2.52 -5.25 22.56
C ILE A 224 -1.07 -4.81 22.43
N LYS A 225 -0.66 -3.77 23.17
CA LYS A 225 0.73 -3.28 23.17
C LYS A 225 1.71 -4.38 23.59
N THR A 226 1.41 -5.11 24.66
CA THR A 226 2.24 -6.24 25.11
C THR A 226 2.33 -7.35 24.08
N GLN A 227 1.20 -7.74 23.45
CA GLN A 227 1.21 -8.76 22.41
C GLN A 227 1.95 -8.31 21.15
N TYR A 228 1.80 -7.04 20.79
CA TYR A 228 2.49 -6.47 19.64
C TYR A 228 4.01 -6.48 19.86
N GLN A 229 4.49 -6.11 21.05
CA GLN A 229 5.90 -6.21 21.41
C GLN A 229 6.43 -7.64 21.34
N LYS A 230 5.64 -8.63 21.76
CA LYS A 230 6.03 -10.05 21.73
C LYS A 230 6.08 -10.62 20.32
N LYS A 231 5.10 -10.29 19.47
CA LYS A 231 4.95 -10.88 18.12
C LYS A 231 5.65 -10.07 17.02
N GLY A 232 5.92 -8.78 17.25
CA GLY A 232 6.49 -7.87 16.25
C GLY A 232 5.57 -7.58 15.05
N ASP A 233 4.30 -8.00 15.13
CA ASP A 233 3.31 -7.91 14.05
C ASP A 233 1.89 -7.71 14.60
N LEU A 234 1.29 -6.55 14.35
CA LEU A 234 -0.04 -6.22 14.85
C LEU A 234 -1.14 -7.01 14.11
N GLY A 235 -0.88 -7.44 12.87
CA GLY A 235 -1.78 -8.30 12.12
C GLY A 235 -1.94 -9.67 12.77
N LEU A 236 -0.86 -10.26 13.29
CA LEU A 236 -0.94 -11.51 14.04
C LEU A 236 -1.74 -11.36 15.34
N VAL A 237 -1.59 -10.23 16.03
CA VAL A 237 -2.39 -9.88 17.22
C VAL A 237 -3.87 -9.76 16.85
N ALA A 238 -4.18 -9.15 15.70
CA ALA A 238 -5.55 -8.99 15.24
C ALA A 238 -6.23 -10.31 14.88
N LYS A 239 -5.55 -11.21 14.14
CA LYS A 239 -6.06 -12.55 13.81
C LYS A 239 -6.38 -13.37 15.05
N GLU A 240 -5.49 -13.35 16.05
CA GLU A 240 -5.73 -14.04 17.33
C GLU A 240 -6.85 -13.39 18.15
N SER A 241 -6.99 -12.08 18.11
CA SER A 241 -8.01 -11.36 18.88
C SER A 241 -9.43 -11.58 18.34
N ARG A 242 -9.57 -11.82 17.03
CA ARG A 242 -10.87 -12.01 16.38
C ARG A 242 -11.57 -13.31 16.80
N SER A 243 -10.81 -14.38 17.02
CA SER A 243 -11.34 -15.73 17.30
C SER A 243 -12.10 -15.83 18.63
N SER A 244 -11.93 -14.87 19.54
CA SER A 244 -12.58 -14.85 20.85
C SER A 244 -13.97 -14.19 20.89
N GLN A 245 -14.48 -13.65 19.78
CA GLN A 245 -15.74 -12.88 19.79
C GLN A 245 -16.89 -13.56 19.04
N ARG A 246 -17.97 -13.85 19.76
CA ARG A 246 -19.25 -14.31 19.20
C ARG A 246 -20.15 -13.11 18.92
N MET A 247 -20.59 -12.95 17.67
CA MET A 247 -21.48 -11.84 17.27
C MET A 247 -22.93 -12.34 17.13
N MET A 248 -23.88 -11.56 17.62
CA MET A 248 -25.32 -11.82 17.48
C MET A 248 -25.78 -11.70 16.01
N ARG A 249 -25.29 -10.69 15.28
CA ARG A 249 -25.50 -10.51 13.84
C ARG A 249 -24.15 -10.35 13.16
N LYS A 250 -23.85 -11.22 12.19
CA LYS A 250 -22.64 -11.08 11.37
C LYS A 250 -22.85 -9.98 10.33
N PRO A 251 -21.91 -9.03 10.19
CA PRO A 251 -21.91 -8.11 9.07
C PRO A 251 -21.68 -8.86 7.74
N GLU A 252 -21.95 -8.18 6.64
CA GLU A 252 -21.64 -8.69 5.30
C GLU A 252 -20.14 -8.94 5.14
N ALA A 253 -19.79 -10.01 4.42
CA ALA A 253 -18.41 -10.38 4.14
C ALA A 253 -17.67 -9.26 3.41
N LEU A 254 -16.36 -9.15 3.66
CA LEU A 254 -15.54 -8.16 2.99
C LEU A 254 -15.30 -8.55 1.52
N THR A 255 -15.38 -7.56 0.66
CA THR A 255 -15.00 -7.67 -0.76
C THR A 255 -13.78 -6.80 -1.01
N ILE A 256 -12.99 -7.14 -2.03
CA ILE A 256 -11.79 -6.39 -2.38
C ILE A 256 -12.14 -4.93 -2.70
N ARG A 257 -13.20 -4.72 -3.49
CA ARG A 257 -13.71 -3.39 -3.83
C ARG A 257 -14.09 -2.58 -2.59
N LYS A 258 -14.76 -3.20 -1.61
CA LYS A 258 -15.14 -2.54 -0.35
C LYS A 258 -13.90 -2.13 0.46
N VAL A 259 -12.92 -3.01 0.61
CA VAL A 259 -11.68 -2.71 1.34
C VAL A 259 -10.92 -1.58 0.64
N PHE A 260 -10.70 -1.70 -0.67
CA PHE A 260 -9.99 -0.72 -1.47
C PHE A 260 -10.65 0.67 -1.44
N ASN A 261 -11.96 0.74 -1.65
CA ASN A 261 -12.71 2.00 -1.60
C ASN A 261 -12.72 2.60 -0.20
N THR A 262 -12.81 1.77 0.85
CA THR A 262 -12.72 2.27 2.23
C THR A 262 -11.34 2.85 2.53
N PHE A 263 -10.27 2.25 2.01
CA PHE A 263 -8.92 2.80 2.16
C PHE A 263 -8.75 4.14 1.42
N ARG A 264 -9.27 4.26 0.19
CA ARG A 264 -9.32 5.54 -0.53
C ARG A 264 -10.14 6.59 0.21
N LEU A 265 -11.24 6.20 0.85
CA LEU A 265 -12.05 7.09 1.69
C LEU A 265 -11.24 7.58 2.90
N ILE A 266 -10.59 6.67 3.62
CA ILE A 266 -9.71 7.01 4.75
C ILE A 266 -8.60 7.99 4.33
N ALA A 267 -7.97 7.76 3.17
CA ALA A 267 -6.92 8.64 2.67
C ALA A 267 -7.42 10.08 2.39
N LYS A 268 -8.68 10.23 1.98
CA LYS A 268 -9.31 11.52 1.69
C LYS A 268 -9.87 12.22 2.94
N GLU A 269 -10.01 11.53 4.06
CA GLU A 269 -10.50 12.13 5.32
C GLU A 269 -9.50 13.13 5.89
N SER A 270 -9.95 14.37 6.08
CA SER A 270 -9.18 15.49 6.59
C SER A 270 -10.02 16.38 7.52
N GLY A 271 -9.37 17.30 8.24
CA GLY A 271 -10.02 18.19 9.19
C GLY A 271 -10.12 17.64 10.62
N LYS A 272 -10.83 18.39 11.48
CA LYS A 272 -10.83 18.24 12.95
C LYS A 272 -11.24 16.85 13.45
N ASP A 273 -12.23 16.22 12.81
CA ASP A 273 -12.78 14.92 13.22
C ASP A 273 -12.24 13.73 12.40
N SER A 274 -11.25 13.99 11.54
CA SER A 274 -10.73 12.98 10.61
C SER A 274 -10.19 11.74 11.32
N GLN A 275 -9.51 11.92 12.46
CA GLN A 275 -8.91 10.82 13.22
C GLN A 275 -9.97 9.82 13.72
N ASP A 276 -11.10 10.31 14.24
CA ASP A 276 -12.18 9.47 14.73
C ASP A 276 -12.97 8.81 13.59
N LYS A 277 -13.15 9.49 12.46
CA LYS A 277 -13.72 8.89 11.24
C LYS A 277 -12.84 7.77 10.70
N LYS A 278 -11.53 8.01 10.56
CA LYS A 278 -10.55 7.00 10.14
C LYS A 278 -10.57 5.78 11.07
N LYS A 279 -10.57 6.00 12.39
CA LYS A 279 -10.71 4.93 13.39
C LYS A 279 -12.01 4.13 13.20
N SER A 280 -13.13 4.83 12.99
CA SER A 280 -14.45 4.24 12.76
C SER A 280 -14.49 3.35 11.50
N HIS A 281 -13.88 3.80 10.39
CA HIS A 281 -13.75 3.00 9.17
C HIS A 281 -12.91 1.75 9.39
N VAL A 282 -11.75 1.87 10.04
CA VAL A 282 -10.89 0.72 10.37
C VAL A 282 -11.64 -0.29 11.26
N LYS A 283 -12.32 0.19 12.29
CA LYS A 283 -13.15 -0.65 13.18
C LYS A 283 -14.22 -1.39 12.40
N ALA A 284 -14.93 -0.73 11.50
CA ALA A 284 -15.97 -1.36 10.67
C ALA A 284 -15.41 -2.49 9.79
N LEU A 285 -14.24 -2.30 9.18
CA LEU A 285 -13.55 -3.35 8.44
C LEU A 285 -13.16 -4.53 9.35
N LEU A 286 -12.57 -4.24 10.53
CA LEU A 286 -12.15 -5.29 11.47
C LEU A 286 -13.31 -6.11 12.03
N VAL A 287 -14.46 -5.48 12.28
CA VAL A 287 -15.68 -6.18 12.73
C VAL A 287 -16.20 -7.12 11.64
N ALA A 288 -16.11 -6.72 10.36
CA ALA A 288 -16.51 -7.55 9.23
C ALA A 288 -15.52 -8.63 8.84
N ALA A 289 -14.25 -8.46 9.22
CA ALA A 289 -13.19 -9.40 8.91
C ALA A 289 -13.38 -10.77 9.59
N THR A 290 -13.02 -11.80 8.86
CA THR A 290 -13.11 -13.22 9.21
C THR A 290 -11.79 -13.93 8.93
N ASP A 291 -11.55 -15.05 9.61
CA ASP A 291 -10.37 -15.89 9.39
C ASP A 291 -9.02 -15.12 9.43
N CYS A 292 -8.24 -15.14 8.35
CA CYS A 292 -6.98 -14.40 8.22
C CYS A 292 -7.14 -12.95 7.72
N GLU A 293 -8.35 -12.49 7.36
CA GLU A 293 -8.59 -11.12 6.89
C GLU A 293 -8.08 -10.04 7.87
N PRO A 294 -8.29 -10.15 9.22
CA PRO A 294 -7.80 -9.14 10.15
C PRO A 294 -6.28 -8.95 10.09
N GLN A 295 -5.52 -10.02 9.86
CA GLN A 295 -4.06 -9.95 9.75
C GLN A 295 -3.65 -9.08 8.56
N TYR A 296 -4.24 -9.34 7.40
CA TYR A 296 -3.88 -8.64 6.17
C TYR A 296 -4.46 -7.24 6.10
N LEU A 297 -5.64 -6.98 6.67
CA LEU A 297 -6.16 -5.61 6.80
C LEU A 297 -5.22 -4.73 7.62
N ILE A 298 -4.78 -5.20 8.79
CA ILE A 298 -3.86 -4.43 9.65
C ILE A 298 -2.52 -4.21 8.94
N ARG A 299 -1.98 -5.25 8.30
CA ARG A 299 -0.72 -5.14 7.56
C ARG A 299 -0.81 -4.15 6.39
N LEU A 300 -1.94 -4.12 5.66
CA LEU A 300 -2.19 -3.13 4.63
C LEU A 300 -2.32 -1.70 5.22
N LEU A 301 -3.06 -1.54 6.31
CA LEU A 301 -3.22 -0.25 6.99
C LEU A 301 -1.90 0.29 7.55
N GLN A 302 -0.98 -0.60 7.97
CA GLN A 302 0.36 -0.25 8.43
C GLN A 302 1.37 -0.02 7.28
N ALA A 303 0.94 -0.19 6.04
CA ALA A 303 1.79 -0.23 4.86
C ALA A 303 2.95 -1.24 4.94
N LYS A 304 2.74 -2.38 5.62
CA LYS A 304 3.75 -3.42 5.90
C LYS A 304 3.16 -4.81 5.64
N LEU A 305 2.96 -5.15 4.35
CA LEU A 305 2.23 -6.36 3.95
C LEU A 305 2.93 -7.69 4.31
N ARG A 306 4.27 -7.72 4.32
CA ARG A 306 5.09 -8.86 4.79
C ARG A 306 4.73 -10.20 4.10
N ILE A 307 4.55 -10.18 2.79
CA ILE A 307 4.22 -11.36 1.96
C ILE A 307 5.40 -11.85 1.09
N GLY A 308 6.63 -11.36 1.31
CA GLY A 308 7.81 -11.93 0.67
C GLY A 308 8.00 -11.63 -0.83
N TYR A 309 7.13 -10.83 -1.45
CA TYR A 309 7.36 -10.29 -2.79
C TYR A 309 7.13 -8.78 -2.85
N GLY A 310 7.59 -8.17 -3.94
CA GLY A 310 7.37 -6.76 -4.26
C GLY A 310 6.94 -6.55 -5.70
N GLU A 311 6.83 -5.28 -6.10
CA GLU A 311 6.28 -4.79 -7.37
C GLU A 311 6.76 -5.57 -8.61
N GLN A 312 8.07 -5.85 -8.71
CA GLN A 312 8.65 -6.57 -9.85
C GLN A 312 8.10 -7.99 -10.04
N THR A 313 7.78 -8.68 -8.95
CA THR A 313 7.14 -10.00 -9.02
C THR A 313 5.68 -9.89 -9.43
N LEU A 314 4.96 -8.86 -8.97
CA LEU A 314 3.58 -8.61 -9.38
C LEU A 314 3.49 -8.26 -10.87
N LEU A 315 4.38 -7.39 -11.37
CA LEU A 315 4.42 -7.02 -12.79
C LEU A 315 4.70 -8.22 -13.70
N ALA A 316 5.64 -9.09 -13.29
CA ALA A 316 5.91 -10.34 -14.00
C ALA A 316 4.67 -11.26 -14.00
N ALA A 317 4.04 -11.45 -12.83
CA ALA A 317 2.82 -12.25 -12.72
C ALA A 317 1.66 -11.67 -13.54
N LEU A 318 1.52 -10.34 -13.64
CA LEU A 318 0.51 -9.67 -14.45
C LEU A 318 0.74 -9.91 -15.95
N GLY A 319 1.99 -9.80 -16.42
CA GLY A 319 2.35 -10.14 -17.80
C GLY A 319 2.06 -11.60 -18.12
N GLN A 320 2.45 -12.53 -17.24
CA GLN A 320 2.15 -13.96 -17.42
C GLN A 320 0.65 -14.24 -17.42
N ALA A 321 -0.11 -13.65 -16.48
CA ALA A 321 -1.55 -13.78 -16.40
C ALA A 321 -2.22 -13.32 -17.69
N ALA A 322 -1.79 -12.16 -18.21
CA ALA A 322 -2.28 -11.59 -19.46
C ALA A 322 -2.09 -12.53 -20.65
N VAL A 323 -0.95 -13.22 -20.78
CA VAL A 323 -0.73 -14.21 -21.85
C VAL A 323 -1.74 -15.35 -21.79
N TYR A 324 -2.04 -15.85 -20.58
CA TYR A 324 -2.99 -16.95 -20.41
C TYR A 324 -4.46 -16.54 -20.61
N THR A 325 -4.78 -15.26 -20.48
CA THR A 325 -6.12 -14.70 -20.64
C THR A 325 -6.26 -13.86 -21.91
N GLU A 326 -5.28 -13.93 -22.81
CA GLU A 326 -5.27 -13.09 -24.00
C GLU A 326 -6.35 -13.54 -25.00
N GLU A 327 -7.22 -12.60 -25.37
CA GLU A 327 -8.30 -12.82 -26.33
C GLU A 327 -8.11 -11.99 -27.62
N HIS A 328 -7.26 -10.95 -27.60
CA HIS A 328 -7.14 -9.99 -28.70
C HIS A 328 -6.18 -10.45 -29.79
N SER A 329 -5.03 -11.03 -29.41
CA SER A 329 -4.03 -11.45 -30.39
C SER A 329 -3.15 -12.59 -29.88
N LYS A 330 -2.56 -13.33 -30.82
CA LYS A 330 -1.51 -14.31 -30.51
C LYS A 330 -0.18 -13.60 -30.24
N PRO A 331 0.74 -14.24 -29.50
CA PRO A 331 2.12 -13.76 -29.40
C PRO A 331 2.71 -13.54 -30.80
N PRO A 332 3.42 -12.42 -31.03
CA PRO A 332 4.20 -12.23 -32.23
C PRO A 332 5.11 -13.43 -32.56
N PRO A 333 5.22 -13.82 -33.84
CA PRO A 333 5.89 -15.07 -34.25
C PRO A 333 7.40 -15.08 -33.99
N ASP A 334 8.01 -13.91 -33.80
CA ASP A 334 9.42 -13.71 -33.46
C ASP A 334 9.73 -13.96 -31.97
N ILE A 335 8.72 -14.04 -31.12
CA ILE A 335 8.89 -14.22 -29.68
C ILE A 335 8.98 -15.71 -29.32
N GLN A 336 10.16 -16.12 -28.86
CA GLN A 336 10.42 -17.51 -28.46
C GLN A 336 9.84 -17.85 -27.08
N SER A 337 9.85 -16.90 -26.14
CA SER A 337 9.30 -17.08 -24.78
C SER A 337 8.23 -16.04 -24.48
N PRO A 338 6.95 -16.30 -24.83
CA PRO A 338 5.87 -15.34 -24.64
C PRO A 338 5.69 -14.88 -23.19
N LEU A 339 5.91 -15.75 -22.21
CA LEU A 339 5.74 -15.43 -20.80
C LEU A 339 6.83 -14.48 -20.27
N ASP A 340 8.07 -14.67 -20.71
CA ASP A 340 9.18 -13.81 -20.32
C ASP A 340 9.04 -12.44 -21.00
N GLU A 341 8.73 -12.43 -22.29
CA GLU A 341 8.51 -11.20 -23.05
C GLU A 341 7.34 -10.38 -22.49
N ALA A 342 6.22 -11.04 -22.16
CA ALA A 342 5.09 -10.40 -21.50
C ALA A 342 5.48 -9.74 -20.17
N SER A 343 6.32 -10.41 -19.39
CA SER A 343 6.82 -9.89 -18.12
C SER A 343 7.67 -8.63 -18.34
N GLU A 344 8.51 -8.60 -19.37
CA GLU A 344 9.33 -7.44 -19.70
C GLU A 344 8.50 -6.29 -20.28
N ILE A 345 7.52 -6.58 -21.15
CA ILE A 345 6.56 -5.59 -21.67
C ILE A 345 5.87 -4.84 -20.52
N VAL A 346 5.28 -5.58 -19.57
CA VAL A 346 4.54 -4.96 -18.46
C VAL A 346 5.47 -4.16 -17.55
N LYS A 347 6.71 -4.64 -17.30
CA LYS A 347 7.71 -3.88 -16.51
C LYS A 347 8.15 -2.60 -17.22
N GLN A 348 8.39 -2.66 -18.53
CA GLN A 348 8.80 -1.52 -19.33
C GLN A 348 7.68 -0.48 -19.37
N VAL A 349 6.46 -0.91 -19.67
CA VAL A 349 5.28 -0.05 -19.68
C VAL A 349 5.07 0.61 -18.32
N TYR A 350 5.13 -0.14 -17.22
CA TYR A 350 5.01 0.43 -15.89
C TYR A 350 6.17 1.39 -15.53
N SER A 351 7.36 1.17 -16.07
CA SER A 351 8.48 2.09 -15.86
C SER A 351 8.27 3.45 -16.53
N VAL A 352 7.54 3.47 -17.66
CA VAL A 352 7.24 4.67 -18.44
C VAL A 352 5.92 5.33 -18.03
N LEU A 353 4.95 4.54 -17.56
CA LEU A 353 3.64 4.98 -17.13
C LEU A 353 3.23 4.21 -15.86
N PRO A 354 3.76 4.55 -14.66
CA PRO A 354 3.48 3.82 -13.42
C PRO A 354 2.08 4.10 -12.85
N ASP A 355 1.06 3.67 -13.60
CA ASP A 355 -0.36 3.89 -13.35
C ASP A 355 -1.12 2.60 -13.71
N TYR A 356 -1.56 1.85 -12.69
CA TYR A 356 -2.21 0.56 -12.91
C TYR A 356 -3.60 0.70 -13.49
N ASP A 357 -4.33 1.78 -13.17
CA ASP A 357 -5.63 2.05 -13.76
C ASP A 357 -5.49 2.11 -15.30
N LYS A 358 -4.54 2.92 -15.81
CA LYS A 358 -4.31 3.06 -17.25
C LYS A 358 -3.78 1.78 -17.92
N ILE A 359 -2.81 1.10 -17.30
CA ILE A 359 -2.22 -0.11 -17.87
C ILE A 359 -3.26 -1.22 -17.97
N ILE A 360 -4.04 -1.44 -16.91
CA ILE A 360 -5.04 -2.51 -16.88
C ILE A 360 -6.20 -2.19 -17.82
N SER A 361 -6.63 -0.93 -17.91
CA SER A 361 -7.61 -0.52 -18.91
C SER A 361 -7.13 -0.76 -20.35
N ALA A 362 -5.89 -0.41 -20.67
CA ALA A 362 -5.31 -0.67 -21.99
C ALA A 362 -5.15 -2.17 -22.27
N LEU A 363 -4.78 -2.95 -21.25
CA LEU A 363 -4.64 -4.41 -21.36
C LEU A 363 -5.96 -5.07 -21.75
N PHE A 364 -7.07 -4.67 -21.12
CA PHE A 364 -8.39 -5.22 -21.43
C PHE A 364 -8.99 -4.69 -22.74
N ALA A 365 -8.60 -3.50 -23.19
CA ALA A 365 -9.14 -2.90 -24.40
C ALA A 365 -8.44 -3.38 -25.68
N GLU A 366 -7.12 -3.60 -25.61
CA GLU A 366 -6.29 -3.77 -26.81
C GLU A 366 -5.31 -4.96 -26.72
N GLY A 367 -5.23 -5.61 -25.55
CA GLY A 367 -4.36 -6.76 -25.31
C GLY A 367 -2.93 -6.38 -24.89
N LEU A 368 -2.21 -7.40 -24.42
CA LEU A 368 -0.86 -7.28 -23.85
C LEU A 368 0.16 -6.75 -24.86
N TRP A 369 0.12 -7.29 -26.08
CA TRP A 369 1.14 -7.04 -27.10
C TRP A 369 1.09 -5.62 -27.67
N MET A 370 -0.02 -4.90 -27.46
CA MET A 370 -0.19 -3.51 -27.87
C MET A 370 0.15 -2.51 -26.77
N LEU A 371 0.35 -2.95 -25.52
CA LEU A 371 0.67 -2.06 -24.40
C LEU A 371 1.85 -1.11 -24.64
N PRO A 372 2.99 -1.53 -25.23
CA PRO A 372 4.11 -0.60 -25.50
C PRO A 372 3.76 0.55 -26.45
N LYS A 373 2.78 0.34 -27.35
CA LYS A 373 2.35 1.37 -28.30
C LYS A 373 1.37 2.35 -27.68
N ASN A 374 0.56 1.90 -26.72
CA ASN A 374 -0.56 2.67 -26.17
C ASN A 374 -0.20 3.35 -24.84
N CYS A 375 0.58 2.70 -24.00
CA CYS A 375 1.03 3.21 -22.71
C CYS A 375 2.39 3.91 -22.86
N LYS A 376 2.38 5.10 -23.43
CA LYS A 376 3.58 5.93 -23.66
C LYS A 376 3.83 6.91 -22.51
N PHE A 377 5.05 7.47 -22.51
CA PHE A 377 5.41 8.56 -21.62
C PHE A 377 4.40 9.69 -21.77
N THR A 378 3.86 10.14 -20.64
CA THR A 378 2.86 11.20 -20.59
C THR A 378 3.33 12.24 -19.58
N PRO A 379 3.63 13.49 -19.99
CA PRO A 379 3.86 14.58 -19.06
C PRO A 379 2.73 14.65 -18.03
N GLY A 380 3.09 14.85 -16.75
CA GLY A 380 2.15 14.75 -15.63
C GLY A 380 2.08 13.37 -14.95
N VAL A 381 2.70 12.33 -15.53
CA VAL A 381 2.87 11.02 -14.88
C VAL A 381 4.36 10.72 -14.79
N PRO A 382 4.96 10.68 -13.59
CA PRO A 382 6.41 10.52 -13.46
C PRO A 382 6.88 9.14 -13.88
N ILE A 383 7.95 9.08 -14.68
CA ILE A 383 8.62 7.82 -15.03
C ILE A 383 9.44 7.28 -13.85
N LYS A 384 9.61 5.96 -13.80
CA LYS A 384 10.52 5.35 -12.84
C LYS A 384 11.96 5.79 -13.16
N PRO A 385 12.68 6.35 -12.16
CA PRO A 385 14.03 6.84 -12.37
C PRO A 385 15.02 5.70 -12.68
N MET A 386 15.92 5.92 -13.64
CA MET A 386 17.09 5.06 -13.80
C MET A 386 17.92 5.03 -12.51
N LEU A 387 18.28 3.84 -12.03
CA LEU A 387 19.06 3.62 -10.81
C LEU A 387 20.50 3.25 -11.13
N SER A 388 21.43 3.63 -10.25
CA SER A 388 22.85 3.28 -10.35
C SER A 388 23.16 1.98 -9.59
N LYS A 389 24.02 1.13 -10.14
CA LYS A 389 24.66 0.04 -9.41
C LYS A 389 25.94 0.57 -8.74
N ALA A 390 26.10 0.33 -7.44
CA ALA A 390 27.33 0.70 -6.73
C ALA A 390 28.52 -0.11 -7.28
N ALA A 391 29.63 0.58 -7.56
CA ALA A 391 30.91 -0.03 -7.93
C ALA A 391 31.93 0.26 -6.83
N LYS A 392 32.83 -0.69 -6.55
CA LYS A 392 33.84 -0.59 -5.50
C LYS A 392 35.13 0.07 -5.96
N GLY A 393 35.28 0.35 -7.25
CA GLY A 393 36.44 1.02 -7.81
C GLY A 393 36.37 1.21 -9.32
N VAL A 394 37.30 2.00 -9.85
CA VAL A 394 37.35 2.33 -11.29
C VAL A 394 37.57 1.10 -12.15
N SER A 395 38.39 0.14 -11.71
CA SER A 395 38.64 -1.10 -12.44
C SER A 395 37.36 -1.93 -12.65
N GLU A 396 36.44 -1.94 -11.68
CA GLU A 396 35.14 -2.61 -11.85
C GLU A 396 34.30 -1.96 -12.94
N ILE A 397 34.33 -0.62 -13.02
CA ILE A 397 33.62 0.16 -14.04
C ILE A 397 34.22 -0.12 -15.43
N LEU A 398 35.55 -0.05 -15.56
CA LEU A 398 36.24 -0.33 -16.82
C LEU A 398 36.03 -1.78 -17.28
N ASN A 399 36.07 -2.75 -16.36
CA ASN A 399 35.80 -4.15 -16.69
C ASN A 399 34.34 -4.39 -17.10
N LYS A 400 33.40 -3.60 -16.55
CA LYS A 400 31.97 -3.73 -16.86
C LYS A 400 31.61 -3.11 -18.21
N PHE A 401 32.16 -1.94 -18.51
CA PHE A 401 31.86 -1.23 -19.76
C PHE A 401 32.78 -1.65 -20.91
N GLN A 402 33.97 -2.19 -20.62
CA GLN A 402 34.93 -2.64 -21.64
C GLN A 402 35.16 -1.56 -22.69
N ASP A 403 34.93 -1.88 -23.97
CA ASP A 403 35.10 -0.98 -25.11
C ASP A 403 33.86 -0.10 -25.38
N VAL A 404 32.91 -0.02 -24.45
CA VAL A 404 31.75 0.88 -24.53
C VAL A 404 32.15 2.25 -24.01
N GLU A 405 32.00 3.27 -24.85
CA GLU A 405 32.18 4.67 -24.44
C GLU A 405 31.20 5.05 -23.32
N PHE A 406 31.71 5.68 -22.27
CA PHE A 406 30.90 6.15 -21.14
C PHE A 406 31.34 7.54 -20.66
N THR A 407 30.42 8.25 -20.02
CA THR A 407 30.67 9.57 -19.42
C THR A 407 30.80 9.50 -17.90
N CYS A 408 31.51 10.47 -17.33
CA CYS A 408 31.65 10.66 -15.89
C CYS A 408 31.02 12.00 -15.48
N GLU A 409 29.98 11.94 -14.66
CA GLU A 409 29.29 13.12 -14.14
C GLU A 409 29.45 13.21 -12.63
N TYR A 410 29.45 14.43 -12.09
CA TYR A 410 29.42 14.64 -10.65
C TYR A 410 28.12 14.08 -10.07
N LYS A 411 28.23 13.15 -9.12
CA LYS A 411 27.10 12.71 -8.31
C LYS A 411 26.84 13.74 -7.21
N TYR A 412 25.98 14.71 -7.50
CA TYR A 412 25.54 15.70 -6.52
C TYR A 412 24.86 15.05 -5.30
N ASP A 413 25.05 15.66 -4.14
CA ASP A 413 24.40 15.27 -2.88
C ASP A 413 23.21 16.18 -2.61
N GLY A 414 22.04 15.76 -3.09
CA GLY A 414 20.81 16.52 -3.02
C GLY A 414 19.58 15.66 -3.33
N GLU A 415 18.46 16.31 -3.61
CA GLU A 415 17.22 15.63 -3.97
C GLU A 415 17.11 15.43 -5.49
N ARG A 416 16.63 14.26 -5.92
CA ARG A 416 16.34 14.00 -7.33
C ARG A 416 14.98 14.62 -7.66
N ALA A 417 14.99 15.59 -8.56
CA ALA A 417 13.78 16.22 -9.11
C ALA A 417 13.56 15.78 -10.56
N GLN A 418 12.42 15.16 -10.84
CA GLN A 418 11.95 14.91 -12.20
C GLN A 418 10.96 16.01 -12.57
N ILE A 419 11.35 16.88 -13.51
CA ILE A 419 10.62 18.11 -13.84
C ILE A 419 9.83 17.89 -15.14
N HIS A 420 8.52 17.99 -15.06
CA HIS A 420 7.60 17.87 -16.19
C HIS A 420 7.05 19.26 -16.52
N TYR A 421 7.23 19.70 -17.77
CA TYR A 421 6.61 20.90 -18.30
C TYR A 421 5.39 20.49 -19.14
N LEU A 422 4.19 20.80 -18.65
CA LEU A 422 2.94 20.41 -19.29
C LEU A 422 2.57 21.34 -20.46
N GLU A 423 1.71 20.85 -21.36
CA GLU A 423 1.19 21.66 -22.48
C GLU A 423 0.37 22.87 -22.03
N SER A 424 -0.25 22.79 -20.86
CA SER A 424 -0.93 23.90 -20.18
C SER A 424 0.02 25.03 -19.74
N GLY A 425 1.34 24.82 -19.80
CA GLY A 425 2.36 25.74 -19.29
C GLY A 425 2.68 25.57 -17.81
N SER A 426 2.00 24.66 -17.10
CA SER A 426 2.32 24.37 -15.69
C SER A 426 3.51 23.43 -15.56
N VAL A 427 4.34 23.65 -14.54
CA VAL A 427 5.47 22.79 -14.19
C VAL A 427 5.06 21.87 -13.03
N GLU A 428 5.38 20.59 -13.15
CA GLU A 428 5.23 19.60 -12.09
C GLU A 428 6.57 18.98 -11.74
N ILE A 429 6.86 18.84 -10.45
CA ILE A 429 8.15 18.33 -9.96
C ILE A 429 7.88 17.08 -9.12
N TYR A 430 8.55 15.97 -9.46
CA TYR A 430 8.40 14.71 -8.75
C TYR A 430 9.69 14.25 -8.08
N SER A 431 9.54 13.59 -6.93
CA SER A 431 10.63 12.97 -6.19
C SER A 431 11.15 11.69 -6.86
N ARG A 432 12.22 11.11 -6.31
CA ARG A 432 12.71 9.78 -6.70
C ARG A 432 11.65 8.68 -6.53
N GLN A 433 10.74 8.84 -5.57
CA GLN A 433 9.66 7.88 -5.28
C GLN A 433 8.37 8.21 -6.04
N SER A 434 8.43 9.14 -7.01
CA SER A 434 7.28 9.58 -7.81
C SER A 434 6.24 10.39 -7.01
N GLU A 435 6.59 10.91 -5.85
CA GLU A 435 5.74 11.82 -5.06
C GLU A 435 5.76 13.23 -5.68
N ARG A 436 4.61 13.90 -5.70
CA ARG A 436 4.49 15.27 -6.24
C ARG A 436 5.04 16.29 -5.24
N ASN A 437 6.15 16.93 -5.59
CA ASN A 437 6.90 17.90 -4.78
C ASN A 437 6.87 19.32 -5.37
N THR A 438 5.97 19.62 -6.31
CA THR A 438 5.87 20.95 -6.93
C THR A 438 5.76 22.08 -5.90
N GLU A 439 4.92 21.91 -4.88
CA GLU A 439 4.71 22.92 -3.82
C GLU A 439 5.92 23.09 -2.90
N LYS A 440 6.80 22.09 -2.84
CA LYS A 440 8.05 22.13 -2.07
C LYS A 440 9.12 22.98 -2.74
N PHE A 441 9.07 23.14 -4.07
CA PHE A 441 10.09 23.83 -4.88
C PHE A 441 9.50 24.90 -5.80
N PRO A 442 8.84 25.95 -5.25
CA PRO A 442 8.21 27.00 -6.06
C PRO A 442 9.24 27.84 -6.84
N ASP A 443 10.44 27.98 -6.30
CA ASP A 443 11.59 28.64 -6.92
C ASP A 443 12.08 27.90 -8.17
N VAL A 444 12.23 26.57 -8.09
CA VAL A 444 12.60 25.73 -9.23
C VAL A 444 11.51 25.77 -10.30
N ALA A 445 10.24 25.65 -9.90
CA ALA A 445 9.12 25.72 -10.82
C ALA A 445 9.08 27.05 -11.60
N ALA A 446 9.40 28.18 -10.94
CA ALA A 446 9.46 29.49 -11.57
C ALA A 446 10.68 29.69 -12.49
N ALA A 447 11.79 28.99 -12.24
CA ALA A 447 13.02 29.12 -13.02
C ALA A 447 13.01 28.31 -14.33
N VAL A 448 12.14 27.30 -14.44
CA VAL A 448 12.04 26.45 -15.62
C VAL A 448 11.25 27.18 -16.72
N SER A 449 11.95 27.60 -17.78
CA SER A 449 11.35 28.14 -19.00
C SER A 449 11.55 27.18 -20.17
N ARG A 450 10.61 27.17 -21.13
CA ARG A 450 10.71 26.41 -22.37
C ARG A 450 11.45 27.16 -23.47
#